data_AF-U1N3B4-F1
#
_entry.id   AF-U1N3B4-F1
#
_cell.length_a   1.000
_cell.length_b   1.000
_cell.length_c   1.000
_cell.angle_alpha   90.00
_cell.angle_beta   90.00
_cell.angle_gamma   90.00
#
_symmetry.space_group_name_H-M   'P 1'
#
loop_
_entity.id
_entity.type
_entity.pdbx_description
1 polymer ?
#
loop_
_entity_poly.entity_id
_entity_poly.type
_entity_poly.pdbx_seq_one_letter_code
_entity_poly.pdbx_strand_id
1 'polypeptide(L)'
;MNCRRAVAGCGLVERNRVSKPLEGYTQNTQNVAALKRACDQDLAVHPGQDIEYVVVDDEKNSRERVALAHEAIESYDASYYETQLIRAVESVLAPLGWDRSEIRQALAETREPELTAFAGGEED
;
A
#
# COMPACT_ATOMS: atom_id res chain seq x y z
N MET A 1 3.19 -0.82 -13.83
CA MET A 1 1.96 -0.04 -14.18
C MET A 1 1.02 -0.14 -13.00
N ASN A 2 1.23 0.72 -12.01
CA ASN A 2 0.44 0.72 -10.78
C ASN A 2 -0.93 1.38 -11.00
N CYS A 3 -1.99 0.62 -10.75
CA CYS A 3 -3.35 1.15 -10.73
C CYS A 3 -3.55 1.98 -9.45
N ARG A 4 -3.78 3.28 -9.61
CA ARG A 4 -4.02 4.24 -8.51
C ARG A 4 -5.52 4.35 -8.26
N ARG A 5 -5.96 4.06 -7.03
CA ARG A 5 -7.37 4.14 -6.59
C ARG A 5 -7.54 5.13 -5.43
N ALA A 6 -8.72 5.73 -5.28
CA ALA A 6 -9.04 6.73 -4.24
C ALA A 6 -9.29 6.10 -2.85
N VAL A 7 -9.01 6.84 -1.78
CA VAL A 7 -8.90 6.32 -0.39
C VAL A 7 -10.09 6.66 0.52
N ALA A 8 -10.57 5.67 1.28
CA ALA A 8 -11.22 5.84 2.58
C ALA A 8 -10.23 5.43 3.69
N GLY A 9 -9.80 6.38 4.52
CA GLY A 9 -8.47 6.44 5.14
C GLY A 9 -8.03 5.39 6.16
N CYS A 10 -8.91 4.55 6.72
CA CYS A 10 -8.49 3.69 7.85
C CYS A 10 -7.99 2.29 7.47
N GLY A 11 -8.31 1.77 6.29
CA GLY A 11 -8.02 0.37 5.93
C GLY A 11 -6.61 0.11 5.36
N LEU A 12 -5.88 1.15 4.98
CA LEU A 12 -4.62 1.04 4.22
C LEU A 12 -3.39 1.49 5.00
N VAL A 13 -3.57 2.11 6.17
CA VAL A 13 -2.45 2.64 6.95
C VAL A 13 -1.62 1.49 7.51
N GLU A 14 -0.36 1.45 7.10
CA GLU A 14 0.65 0.58 7.70
C GLU A 14 1.29 1.29 8.88
N ARG A 15 1.41 0.56 10.00
CA ARG A 15 2.07 1.04 11.20
C ARG A 15 3.29 0.18 11.46
N ASN A 16 4.46 0.78 11.51
CA ASN A 16 5.69 0.06 11.81
C ASN A 16 6.58 0.76 12.83
N ARG A 17 7.18 -0.02 13.72
CA ARG A 17 8.11 0.48 14.74
C ARG A 17 9.50 0.64 14.16
N VAL A 18 10.02 1.86 14.15
CA VAL A 18 11.40 2.11 13.72
C VAL A 18 12.36 1.81 14.88
N SER A 19 13.41 1.06 14.62
CA SER A 19 14.39 0.66 15.65
C SER A 19 15.70 1.44 15.58
N LYS A 20 15.90 2.22 14.52
CA LYS A 20 17.12 2.99 14.25
C LYS A 20 16.74 4.36 13.65
N PRO A 21 17.61 5.37 13.75
CA PRO A 21 17.41 6.64 13.05
C PRO A 21 17.65 6.46 11.55
N LEU A 22 17.28 7.47 10.75
CA LEU A 22 17.35 7.43 9.29
C LEU A 22 18.76 7.07 8.77
N GLU A 23 19.80 7.61 9.39
CA GLU A 23 21.21 7.41 9.03
C GLU A 23 21.68 5.98 9.30
N GLY A 24 20.97 5.24 10.15
CA GLY A 24 21.28 3.85 10.50
C GLY A 24 20.79 2.83 9.45
N TYR A 25 20.08 3.28 8.41
CA TYR A 25 19.57 2.41 7.35
C TYR A 25 20.37 2.56 6.05
N THR A 26 20.79 1.44 5.48
CA THR A 26 21.49 1.39 4.18
C THR A 26 20.57 1.05 3.01
N GLN A 27 19.37 0.51 3.28
CA GLN A 27 18.42 0.07 2.27
C GLN A 27 17.25 1.05 2.16
N ASN A 28 16.82 1.37 0.94
CA ASN A 28 15.64 2.21 0.69
C ASN A 28 14.35 1.40 0.86
N THR A 29 14.02 1.10 2.11
CA THR A 29 12.74 0.47 2.49
C THR A 29 11.61 1.50 2.58
N GLN A 30 10.36 1.04 2.65
CA GLN A 30 9.19 1.92 2.87
C GLN A 30 9.32 2.73 4.16
N ASN A 31 9.84 2.13 5.24
CA ASN A 31 10.12 2.86 6.49
C ASN A 31 11.13 3.98 6.29
N VAL A 32 12.17 3.74 5.49
CA VAL A 32 13.17 4.77 5.17
C VAL A 32 12.56 5.87 4.30
N ALA A 33 11.68 5.53 3.36
CA ALA A 33 10.92 6.51 2.60
C ALA A 33 10.03 7.37 3.51
N ALA A 34 9.34 6.74 4.47
CA ALA A 34 8.49 7.42 5.45
C ALA A 34 9.32 8.31 6.39
N LEU A 35 10.45 7.84 6.90
CA LEU A 35 11.36 8.63 7.73
C LEU A 35 11.95 9.83 6.98
N LYS A 36 12.35 9.66 5.71
CA LYS A 36 12.79 10.77 4.85
C LYS A 36 11.68 11.81 4.70
N ARG A 37 10.45 11.35 4.41
CA ARG A 37 9.28 12.22 4.24
C ARG A 37 8.92 12.98 5.51
N ALA A 38 9.01 12.34 6.67
CA ALA A 38 8.79 12.97 7.97
C ALA A 38 9.86 14.02 8.27
N CYS A 39 11.13 13.71 8.01
CA CYS A 39 12.25 14.64 8.18
C CYS A 39 12.07 15.91 7.33
N ASP A 40 11.61 15.78 6.08
CA ASP A 40 11.34 16.92 5.20
C ASP A 40 10.16 17.81 5.64
N GLN A 41 9.35 17.35 6.59
CA GLN A 41 8.26 18.10 7.23
C GLN A 41 8.63 18.56 8.64
N ASP A 42 9.91 18.47 9.02
CA ASP A 42 10.41 18.76 10.36
C ASP A 42 9.74 17.90 11.45
N LEU A 43 9.25 16.71 11.10
CA LEU A 43 8.67 15.75 12.02
C LEU A 43 9.75 14.79 12.53
N ALA A 44 10.15 14.98 13.78
CA ALA A 44 11.12 14.12 14.45
C ALA A 44 10.50 12.77 14.83
N VAL A 45 10.93 11.70 14.17
CA VAL A 45 10.60 10.31 14.53
C VAL A 45 11.83 9.66 15.16
N HIS A 46 11.72 9.29 16.42
CA HIS A 46 12.80 8.69 17.19
C HIS A 46 12.73 7.15 17.19
N PRO A 47 13.87 6.46 17.34
CA PRO A 47 13.89 5.02 17.55
C PRO A 47 12.97 4.59 18.69
N GLY A 48 12.19 3.54 18.44
CA GLY A 48 11.17 3.03 19.35
C GLY A 48 9.78 3.61 19.12
N GLN A 49 9.61 4.63 18.28
CA GLN A 49 8.30 5.14 17.88
C GLN A 49 7.74 4.38 16.67
N ASP A 50 6.42 4.44 16.51
CA ASP A 50 5.75 3.91 15.34
C ASP A 50 5.64 5.01 14.28
N ILE A 51 5.88 4.65 13.03
CA ILE A 51 5.62 5.49 11.86
C ILE A 51 4.41 4.92 11.11
N GLU A 52 3.50 5.80 10.73
CA GLU A 52 2.23 5.45 10.07
C GLU A 52 2.21 6.04 8.65
N TYR A 53 2.01 5.18 7.66
CA TYR A 53 2.07 5.57 6.24
C TYR A 53 1.19 4.70 5.35
N VAL A 54 0.93 5.18 4.15
CA VAL A 54 0.28 4.45 3.05
C VAL A 54 1.26 4.37 1.88
N VAL A 55 1.32 3.21 1.23
CA VAL A 55 2.15 3.03 0.03
C VAL A 55 1.38 3.57 -1.18
N VAL A 56 1.95 4.61 -1.80
CA VAL A 56 1.33 5.33 -2.93
C VAL A 56 1.87 4.85 -4.26
N ASP A 57 3.16 4.50 -4.31
CA ASP A 57 3.81 3.98 -5.51
C ASP A 57 5.07 3.17 -5.14
N ASP A 58 4.93 1.84 -5.02
CA ASP A 58 5.98 0.95 -4.53
C ASP A 58 7.15 0.79 -5.52
N GLU A 59 6.97 1.19 -6.77
CA GLU A 59 8.02 1.22 -7.81
C GLU A 59 9.05 2.33 -7.53
N LYS A 60 8.72 3.34 -6.71
CA LYS A 60 9.62 4.45 -6.39
C LYS A 60 10.65 4.07 -5.31
N ASN A 61 11.88 4.54 -5.52
CA ASN A 61 12.99 4.38 -4.57
C ASN A 61 13.25 5.63 -3.71
N SER A 62 12.36 6.63 -3.80
CA SER A 62 12.45 7.90 -3.07
C SER A 62 11.37 7.99 -1.98
N ARG A 63 11.34 9.10 -1.25
CA ARG A 63 10.29 9.44 -0.27
C ARG A 63 8.88 9.46 -0.86
N GLU A 64 8.76 9.60 -2.18
CA GLU A 64 7.48 9.64 -2.89
C GLU A 64 6.81 8.25 -2.99
N ARG A 65 7.51 7.19 -2.58
CA ARG A 65 6.95 5.83 -2.46
C ARG A 65 5.76 5.77 -1.50
N VAL A 66 5.76 6.64 -0.50
CA VAL A 66 4.79 6.64 0.60
C VAL A 66 4.22 8.03 0.87
N ALA A 67 3.03 8.05 1.47
CA ALA A 67 2.43 9.21 2.12
C ALA A 67 2.26 8.92 3.62
N LEU A 68 2.50 9.91 4.48
CA LEU A 68 2.27 9.79 5.92
C LEU A 68 0.76 9.80 6.20
N ALA A 69 0.34 9.11 7.26
CA ALA A 69 -1.08 8.93 7.55
C ALA A 69 -1.86 10.24 7.82
N HIS A 70 -1.18 11.31 8.24
CA HIS A 70 -1.78 12.63 8.45
C HIS A 70 -1.87 13.49 7.18
N GLU A 71 -1.31 13.05 6.06
CA GLU A 71 -1.39 13.77 4.80
C GLU A 71 -2.73 13.50 4.10
N ALA A 72 -3.11 14.39 3.18
CA ALA A 72 -4.17 14.09 2.24
C ALA A 72 -3.68 13.03 1.24
N ILE A 73 -4.26 11.83 1.28
CA ILE A 73 -3.89 10.71 0.42
C ILE A 73 -4.93 10.57 -0.68
N GLU A 74 -4.57 11.01 -1.88
CA GLU A 74 -5.47 10.96 -3.05
C GLU A 74 -5.50 9.58 -3.70
N SER A 75 -4.38 8.85 -3.63
CA SER A 75 -4.24 7.55 -4.26
C SER A 75 -3.35 6.59 -3.49
N TYR A 76 -3.59 5.30 -3.66
CA TYR A 76 -2.72 4.22 -3.16
C TYR A 76 -2.26 3.30 -4.30
N ASP A 77 -1.20 2.54 -4.05
CA ASP A 77 -0.70 1.50 -4.96
C ASP A 77 -1.53 0.21 -4.82
N ALA A 78 -2.50 0.00 -5.69
CA ALA A 78 -3.36 -1.18 -5.62
C ALA A 78 -2.58 -2.49 -5.78
N SER A 79 -1.57 -2.52 -6.65
CA SER A 79 -0.77 -3.73 -6.92
C SER A 79 -0.01 -4.18 -5.66
N TYR A 80 0.49 -3.21 -4.89
CA TYR A 80 1.15 -3.46 -3.62
C TYR A 80 0.18 -4.10 -2.61
N TYR A 81 -0.97 -3.47 -2.35
CA TYR A 81 -1.94 -4.00 -1.37
C TYR A 81 -2.58 -5.32 -1.82
N GLU A 82 -2.79 -5.52 -3.13
CA GLU A 82 -3.24 -6.81 -3.68
C GLU A 82 -2.22 -7.91 -3.38
N THR A 83 -0.93 -7.63 -3.59
CA THR A 83 0.14 -8.58 -3.26
C THR A 83 0.17 -8.91 -1.77
N GLN A 84 0.00 -7.91 -0.90
CA GLN A 84 -0.07 -8.10 0.55
C GLN A 84 -1.29 -8.94 0.95
N LEU A 85 -2.46 -8.68 0.35
CA LEU A 85 -3.67 -9.44 0.62
C LEU A 85 -3.55 -10.90 0.17
N ILE A 86 -3.02 -11.14 -1.03
CA ILE A 86 -2.79 -12.52 -1.53
C ILE A 86 -1.86 -13.28 -0.59
N ARG A 87 -0.78 -12.65 -0.10
CA ARG A 87 0.13 -13.27 0.87
C ARG A 87 -0.56 -13.59 2.19
N ALA A 88 -1.43 -12.69 2.68
CA ALA A 88 -2.17 -12.91 3.91
C ALA A 88 -3.17 -14.08 3.76
N VAL A 89 -3.89 -14.14 2.64
CA VAL A 89 -4.83 -15.22 2.33
C VAL A 89 -4.10 -16.56 2.15
N GLU A 90 -2.98 -16.57 1.42
CA GLU A 90 -2.12 -17.76 1.28
C GLU A 90 -1.68 -18.30 2.64
N SER A 91 -1.26 -17.42 3.57
CA SER A 91 -0.87 -17.86 4.92
C SER A 91 -1.99 -18.57 5.68
N VAL A 92 -3.25 -18.33 5.34
CA VAL A 92 -4.42 -18.96 5.97
C VAL A 92 -4.84 -20.23 5.22
N LEU A 93 -4.77 -20.22 3.89
CA LEU A 93 -5.27 -21.31 3.04
C LEU A 93 -4.20 -22.34 2.64
N ALA A 94 -2.92 -22.08 2.90
CA ALA A 94 -1.83 -23.02 2.62
C ALA A 94 -2.07 -24.44 3.20
N PRO A 95 -2.64 -24.62 4.41
CA PRO A 95 -2.98 -25.96 4.92
C PRO A 95 -4.05 -26.71 4.11
N LEU A 96 -4.86 -25.98 3.33
CA LEU A 96 -5.86 -26.56 2.42
C LEU A 96 -5.28 -26.84 1.03
N GLY A 97 -3.97 -26.64 0.85
CA GLY A 97 -3.26 -26.85 -0.41
C GLY A 97 -3.29 -25.65 -1.35
N TRP A 98 -3.83 -24.50 -0.92
CA TRP A 98 -3.98 -23.33 -1.79
C TRP A 98 -2.69 -22.54 -1.92
N ASP A 99 -2.31 -22.22 -3.16
CA ASP A 99 -1.21 -21.32 -3.48
C ASP A 99 -1.67 -19.96 -4.04
N ARG A 100 -0.71 -19.04 -4.24
CA ARG A 100 -1.01 -17.68 -4.74
C ARG A 100 -1.70 -17.67 -6.10
N SER A 101 -1.43 -18.65 -6.95
CA SER A 101 -1.99 -18.75 -8.31
C SER A 101 -3.46 -19.10 -8.23
N GLU A 102 -3.82 -20.08 -7.39
CA GLU A 102 -5.22 -20.46 -7.15
C GLU A 102 -6.01 -19.31 -6.53
N ILE A 103 -5.43 -18.58 -5.58
CA ILE A 103 -6.05 -17.39 -4.99
C ILE A 103 -6.29 -16.31 -6.05
N ARG A 104 -5.29 -16.02 -6.90
CA ARG A 104 -5.45 -15.04 -7.99
C ARG A 104 -6.51 -15.46 -9.01
N GLN A 105 -6.54 -16.74 -9.36
CA GLN A 105 -7.53 -17.27 -10.29
C GLN A 105 -8.94 -17.08 -9.74
N ALA A 106 -9.19 -17.44 -8.48
CA ALA A 106 -10.50 -17.29 -7.84
C ALA A 106 -10.95 -15.81 -7.79
N LEU A 107 -10.02 -14.87 -7.54
CA LEU A 107 -10.32 -13.44 -7.55
C LEU A 107 -10.62 -12.91 -8.95
N ALA A 108 -9.93 -13.40 -9.99
CA ALA A 108 -10.16 -13.00 -11.37
C ALA A 108 -11.53 -13.44 -11.91
N GLU A 109 -12.02 -14.60 -11.45
CA GLU A 109 -13.34 -15.13 -11.82
C GLU A 109 -14.50 -14.28 -11.25
N THR A 110 -14.25 -13.51 -10.19
CA THR A 110 -15.26 -12.73 -9.46
C THR A 110 -15.25 -11.23 -9.80
N ARG A 111 -14.60 -10.81 -10.90
CA ARG A 111 -14.41 -9.37 -11.19
C ARG A 111 -15.75 -8.65 -11.33
N GLU A 112 -16.07 -7.81 -10.33
CA GLU A 112 -17.19 -6.87 -10.38
C GLU A 112 -17.03 -5.96 -11.60
N PRO A 113 -18.03 -5.88 -12.50
CA PRO A 113 -17.98 -4.93 -13.60
C PRO A 113 -17.88 -3.51 -13.01
N GLU A 114 -16.88 -2.75 -13.46
CA GLU A 114 -16.77 -1.35 -13.04
C GLU A 114 -18.02 -0.60 -13.53
N LEU A 115 -18.57 0.29 -12.68
CA LEU A 115 -19.76 1.11 -12.97
C LEU A 115 -19.67 1.90 -14.28
N THR A 116 -18.46 2.09 -14.81
CA THR A 116 -18.19 2.66 -16.14
C THR A 116 -18.76 1.82 -17.29
N ALA A 117 -19.03 0.53 -17.08
CA ALA A 117 -19.71 -0.33 -18.04
C ALA A 117 -21.20 0.06 -18.26
N PHE A 118 -21.79 0.84 -17.35
CA PHE A 118 -23.19 1.29 -17.43
C PHE A 118 -23.35 2.78 -17.76
N ALA A 119 -22.28 3.58 -17.67
CA ALA A 119 -22.33 5.04 -17.87
C ALA A 119 -22.24 5.49 -19.35
N GLY A 120 -22.47 4.57 -20.30
CA GLY A 120 -22.37 4.83 -21.75
C GLY A 120 -23.69 4.92 -22.50
N GLY A 121 -24.83 5.02 -21.80
CA GLY A 121 -26.16 5.01 -22.42
C GLY A 121 -27.04 6.16 -21.97
N GLU A 122 -26.69 7.39 -22.35
CA GLU A 122 -27.63 8.53 -22.34
C GLU A 122 -27.37 9.36 -23.61
N GLU A 123 -28.04 8.96 -24.69
CA GLU A 123 -28.29 9.77 -25.88
C GLU A 123 -29.72 10.32 -25.76
N ASP A 124 -29.86 11.65 -25.80
CA ASP A 124 -30.96 12.37 -26.48
C ASP A 124 -30.57 13.83 -26.70
#